data_AF-A0A958SIS3-F1
#
_entry.id   AF-A0A958SIS3-F1
#
_cell.length_a   1.000
_cell.length_b   1.000
_cell.length_c   1.000
_cell.angle_alpha   90.00
_cell.angle_beta   90.00
_cell.angle_gamma   90.00
#
_symmetry.space_group_name_H-M   'P 1'
#
loop_
_entity.id
_entity.type
_entity.pdbx_description
1 polymer ?
#
loop_
_entity_poly.entity_id
_entity_poly.type
_entity_poly.pdbx_seq_one_letter_code
_entity_poly.pdbx_strand_id
1 'polypeptide(L)'
;MKKLITASLLAVACIVINACAKNDTQNKKEDVVLKSYRLIDEQRTDEAIELLESELASDPDNYEYKITLASAYAHKGGMKVQKFVPAVSKADKMKDLKLSLEDVDDKASVSNQVNTTAINVARLLTQFAQFFEVYAVIPVINSDQATYIKHAIYLLNETDDRLKPEDALYRAILGIIMFKHILAEGLIGEFVKPEGSETCRFDLGNVNDTFVELGKTLIGVLNDIGYANDDQAKDLKTTSDEVADTVSNLTLATTSLMVIDEASSMFLQQAVIQHGFGKLIKCGGDQ
;
A
#
# COMPACT_ATOMS: atom_id res chain seq x y z
N MET A 1 7.69 2.98 -70.50
CA MET A 1 8.01 3.57 -69.16
C MET A 1 7.40 2.82 -67.98
N LYS A 2 6.16 2.29 -68.03
CA LYS A 2 5.58 1.53 -66.89
C LYS A 2 6.20 0.16 -66.57
N LYS A 3 6.96 -0.46 -67.50
CA LYS A 3 7.64 -1.75 -67.26
C LYS A 3 9.06 -1.64 -66.70
N LEU A 4 9.66 -0.45 -66.67
CA LEU A 4 10.99 -0.25 -66.07
C LEU A 4 10.92 0.04 -64.56
N ILE A 5 9.79 0.54 -64.06
CA ILE A 5 9.63 0.92 -62.65
C ILE A 5 9.37 -0.31 -61.76
N THR A 6 8.71 -1.35 -62.30
CA THR A 6 8.43 -2.59 -61.56
C THR A 6 9.63 -3.51 -61.39
N ALA A 7 10.64 -3.45 -62.28
CA ALA A 7 11.87 -4.23 -62.12
C ALA A 7 12.80 -3.63 -61.05
N SER A 8 12.81 -2.30 -60.89
CA SER A 8 13.66 -1.61 -59.91
C SER A 8 13.16 -1.75 -58.47
N LEU A 9 11.84 -1.84 -58.26
CA LEU A 9 11.25 -2.03 -56.92
C LEU A 9 11.46 -3.45 -56.38
N LEU A 10 11.48 -4.47 -57.24
CA LEU A 10 11.70 -5.86 -56.83
C LEU A 10 13.19 -6.13 -56.49
N ALA A 11 14.13 -5.47 -57.16
CA ALA A 11 15.56 -5.56 -56.87
C ALA A 11 15.93 -4.90 -55.53
N VAL A 12 15.28 -3.78 -55.18
CA VAL A 12 15.48 -3.11 -53.88
C VAL A 12 14.87 -3.93 -52.74
N ALA A 13 13.70 -4.56 -52.94
CA ALA A 13 13.10 -5.44 -51.93
C ALA A 13 13.98 -6.66 -51.62
N CYS A 14 14.63 -7.28 -52.60
CA CYS A 14 15.51 -8.43 -52.37
C CYS A 14 16.85 -8.08 -51.66
N ILE A 15 17.33 -6.84 -51.78
CA ILE A 15 18.57 -6.41 -51.09
C ILE A 15 18.29 -6.14 -49.60
N VAL A 16 17.10 -5.64 -49.24
CA VAL A 16 16.73 -5.39 -47.83
C VAL A 16 16.49 -6.70 -47.07
N ILE A 17 16.04 -7.77 -47.74
CA ILE A 17 15.78 -9.06 -47.07
C ILE A 17 17.07 -9.87 -46.84
N ASN A 18 18.10 -9.70 -47.66
CA ASN A 18 19.39 -10.40 -47.50
C ASN A 18 20.46 -9.60 -46.72
N ALA A 19 20.26 -8.30 -46.46
CA ALA A 19 21.17 -7.48 -45.66
C ALA A 19 20.96 -7.62 -44.13
N CYS A 20 19.92 -8.34 -43.68
CA CYS A 20 19.68 -8.65 -42.27
C CYS A 20 19.95 -10.12 -41.90
N ALA A 21 20.62 -10.89 -42.77
CA ALA A 21 20.89 -12.32 -42.55
C ALA A 21 22.39 -12.65 -42.48
N LYS A 22 23.22 -11.70 -42.05
CA LYS A 22 24.63 -11.98 -41.74
C LYS A 22 25.07 -11.27 -40.48
N ASN A 23 25.42 -12.09 -39.50
CA ASN A 23 26.07 -11.80 -38.22
C ASN A 23 25.16 -11.35 -37.08
N ASP A 24 24.44 -12.31 -36.49
CA ASP A 24 24.57 -12.56 -35.04
C ASP A 24 23.97 -13.93 -34.70
N THR A 25 24.76 -14.98 -34.95
CA THR A 25 24.59 -16.28 -34.29
C THR A 25 25.64 -16.40 -33.19
N GLN A 26 25.78 -15.34 -32.39
CA GLN A 26 26.21 -15.50 -31.01
C GLN A 26 24.93 -15.67 -30.21
N ASN A 27 24.87 -16.71 -29.37
CA ASN A 27 23.87 -16.86 -28.33
C ASN A 27 23.80 -15.55 -27.53
N LYS A 28 22.95 -14.60 -27.92
CA LYS A 28 22.53 -13.52 -27.04
C LYS A 28 21.75 -14.22 -25.94
N LYS A 29 22.45 -14.55 -24.86
CA LYS A 29 21.86 -15.01 -23.61
C LYS A 29 20.75 -13.99 -23.32
N GLU A 30 19.49 -14.43 -23.42
CA GLU A 30 18.35 -13.54 -23.19
C GLU A 30 18.56 -12.89 -21.82
N ASP A 31 18.40 -11.57 -21.75
CA ASP A 31 18.51 -10.84 -20.51
C ASP A 31 17.52 -11.44 -19.49
N VAL A 32 18.03 -11.87 -18.34
CA VAL A 32 17.27 -12.52 -17.26
C VAL A 32 16.11 -11.62 -16.82
N VAL A 33 16.34 -10.31 -16.74
CA VAL A 33 15.32 -9.33 -16.34
C VAL A 33 14.18 -9.32 -17.36
N LEU A 34 14.51 -9.18 -18.64
CA LEU A 34 13.53 -9.15 -19.72
C LEU A 34 12.75 -10.46 -19.83
N LYS A 35 13.44 -11.59 -19.70
CA LYS A 35 12.82 -12.92 -19.69
C LYS A 35 11.85 -13.06 -18.52
N SER A 36 12.22 -12.57 -17.34
CA SER A 36 11.38 -12.62 -16.15
C SER A 36 10.13 -11.76 -16.30
N TYR A 37 10.23 -10.54 -16.84
CA TYR A 37 9.06 -9.73 -17.14
C TYR A 37 8.11 -10.42 -18.12
N ARG A 38 8.64 -11.06 -19.18
CA ARG A 38 7.81 -11.85 -20.10
C ARG A 38 7.09 -12.99 -19.38
N LEU A 39 7.78 -13.72 -18.49
CA LEU A 39 7.16 -14.79 -17.69
C LEU A 39 6.06 -14.25 -16.78
N ILE A 40 6.24 -13.08 -16.16
CA ILE A 40 5.21 -12.41 -15.35
C ILE A 40 3.98 -12.08 -16.21
N ASP A 41 4.18 -11.46 -17.38
CA ASP A 41 3.10 -11.08 -18.30
C ASP A 41 2.34 -12.29 -18.86
N GLU A 42 3.03 -13.40 -19.09
CA GLU A 42 2.47 -14.70 -19.49
C GLU A 42 1.77 -15.45 -18.34
N GLN A 43 1.66 -14.85 -17.15
CA GLN A 43 1.12 -15.46 -15.93
C GLN A 43 1.91 -16.66 -15.41
N ARG A 44 3.16 -16.83 -15.88
CA ARG A 44 4.12 -17.84 -15.42
C ARG A 44 5.00 -17.27 -14.32
N THR A 45 4.36 -16.68 -13.32
CA THR A 45 5.03 -15.91 -12.26
C THR A 45 5.92 -16.78 -11.38
N ASP A 46 5.54 -18.02 -11.13
CA ASP A 46 6.36 -18.96 -10.35
C ASP A 46 7.70 -19.26 -11.04
N GLU A 47 7.68 -19.43 -12.36
CA GLU A 47 8.91 -19.63 -13.15
C GLU A 47 9.79 -18.38 -13.17
N ALA A 48 9.18 -17.19 -13.14
CA ALA A 48 9.93 -15.94 -13.03
C ALA A 48 10.63 -15.83 -11.66
N ILE A 49 9.92 -16.19 -10.57
CA ILE A 49 10.47 -16.22 -9.22
C ILE A 49 11.62 -17.20 -9.14
N GLU A 50 11.42 -18.45 -9.57
CA GLU A 50 12.46 -19.49 -9.53
C GLU A 50 13.71 -19.09 -10.32
N LEU A 51 13.52 -18.51 -11.51
CA LEU A 51 14.62 -17.99 -12.33
C LEU A 51 15.42 -16.92 -11.59
N LEU A 52 14.73 -15.92 -11.02
CA LEU A 52 15.38 -14.79 -10.35
C LEU A 52 16.05 -15.21 -9.04
N GLU A 53 15.44 -16.09 -8.26
CA GLU A 53 16.04 -16.64 -7.03
C GLU A 53 17.30 -17.45 -7.34
N SER A 54 17.30 -18.24 -8.40
CA SER A 54 18.48 -18.97 -8.84
C SER A 54 19.63 -18.05 -9.28
N GLU A 55 19.31 -16.92 -9.92
CA GLU A 55 20.33 -15.96 -10.37
C GLU A 55 20.83 -15.11 -9.17
N LEU A 56 19.95 -14.70 -8.25
CA LEU A 56 20.33 -14.06 -6.98
C LEU A 56 21.20 -14.96 -6.10
N ALA A 57 21.02 -16.28 -6.13
CA ALA A 57 21.89 -17.19 -5.39
C ALA A 57 23.36 -17.11 -5.86
N SER A 58 23.58 -16.71 -7.12
CA SER A 58 24.91 -16.53 -7.71
C SER A 58 25.42 -15.09 -7.63
N ASP A 59 24.51 -14.11 -7.69
CA ASP A 59 24.81 -12.67 -7.59
C ASP A 59 23.84 -11.97 -6.62
N PRO A 60 24.05 -12.11 -5.28
CA PRO A 60 23.07 -11.67 -4.27
C PRO A 60 22.83 -10.16 -4.23
N ASP A 61 23.80 -9.36 -4.70
CA ASP A 61 23.75 -7.91 -4.64
C ASP A 61 23.19 -7.27 -5.91
N ASN A 62 22.75 -8.09 -6.88
CA ASN A 62 22.21 -7.62 -8.14
C ASN A 62 20.91 -6.83 -7.95
N TYR A 63 20.99 -5.51 -8.11
CA TYR A 63 19.87 -4.60 -7.93
C TYR A 63 18.69 -4.96 -8.84
N GLU A 64 18.94 -5.14 -10.13
CA GLU A 64 17.87 -5.35 -11.12
C GLU A 64 17.13 -6.66 -10.88
N TYR A 65 17.84 -7.70 -10.44
CA TYR A 65 17.21 -8.98 -10.07
C TYR A 65 16.33 -8.83 -8.84
N LYS A 66 16.75 -8.09 -7.81
CA LYS A 66 15.92 -7.82 -6.62
C LYS A 66 14.64 -7.04 -6.96
N ILE A 67 14.74 -5.97 -7.76
CA ILE A 67 13.56 -5.19 -8.18
C ILE A 67 12.60 -6.03 -9.02
N THR A 68 13.14 -6.82 -9.96
CA THR A 68 12.32 -7.69 -10.82
C THR A 68 11.66 -8.81 -10.00
N LEU A 69 12.37 -9.36 -9.01
CA LEU A 69 11.84 -10.39 -8.11
C LEU A 69 10.74 -9.81 -7.20
N ALA A 70 10.92 -8.58 -6.70
CA ALA A 70 9.86 -7.87 -5.98
C ALA A 70 8.60 -7.71 -6.83
N SER A 71 8.76 -7.36 -8.11
CA SER A 71 7.64 -7.27 -9.07
C SER A 71 6.95 -8.62 -9.30
N ALA A 72 7.71 -9.71 -9.39
CA ALA A 72 7.17 -11.06 -9.52
C ALA A 72 6.37 -11.47 -8.27
N TYR A 73 6.91 -11.22 -7.08
CA TYR A 73 6.23 -11.46 -5.81
C TYR A 73 4.95 -10.64 -5.67
N ALA A 74 4.99 -9.35 -6.01
CA ALA A 74 3.80 -8.51 -5.99
C ALA A 74 2.72 -9.01 -6.97
N HIS A 75 3.11 -9.43 -8.18
CA HIS A 75 2.19 -10.03 -9.14
C HIS A 75 1.56 -11.33 -8.60
N LYS A 76 2.36 -12.19 -7.96
CA LYS A 76 1.88 -13.41 -7.27
C LYS A 76 0.92 -13.08 -6.12
N GLY A 77 1.15 -11.97 -5.41
CA GLY A 77 0.23 -11.37 -4.44
C GLY A 77 -1.05 -10.79 -5.06
N GLY A 78 -1.28 -10.93 -6.37
CA GLY A 78 -2.47 -10.46 -7.06
C GLY A 78 -2.47 -8.96 -7.38
N MET A 79 -1.33 -8.29 -7.18
CA MET A 79 -1.13 -6.88 -7.51
C MET A 79 -1.00 -6.72 -9.01
N LYS A 80 -1.79 -5.78 -9.54
CA LYS A 80 -1.67 -5.30 -10.92
C LYS A 80 -1.78 -3.80 -10.86
N VAL A 81 -0.83 -3.06 -11.42
CA VAL A 81 -0.80 -1.58 -11.38
C VAL A 81 -2.11 -0.99 -11.90
N GLN A 82 -2.75 -1.62 -12.89
CA GLN A 82 -4.03 -1.20 -13.45
C GLN A 82 -5.17 -1.21 -12.41
N LYS A 83 -5.12 -2.07 -11.38
CA LYS A 83 -6.12 -2.10 -10.30
C LYS A 83 -6.01 -0.89 -9.37
N PHE A 84 -4.90 -0.15 -9.40
CA PHE A 84 -4.68 1.02 -8.54
C PHE A 84 -5.10 2.35 -9.20
N VAL A 85 -5.30 2.37 -10.52
CA VAL A 85 -5.76 3.56 -11.27
C VAL A 85 -7.02 4.20 -10.67
N PRO A 86 -8.05 3.46 -10.24
CA PRO A 86 -9.23 4.07 -9.59
C PRO A 86 -8.89 4.79 -8.29
N ALA A 87 -7.95 4.27 -7.50
CA ALA A 87 -7.52 4.89 -6.24
C ALA A 87 -6.82 6.23 -6.51
N VAL A 88 -5.92 6.28 -7.48
CA VAL A 88 -5.25 7.51 -7.92
C VAL A 88 -6.25 8.53 -8.44
N SER A 89 -7.20 8.11 -9.29
CA SER A 89 -8.21 9.02 -9.84
C SER A 89 -9.13 9.62 -8.77
N LYS A 90 -9.48 8.85 -7.73
CA LYS A 90 -10.25 9.37 -6.61
C LYS A 90 -9.43 10.30 -5.72
N ALA A 91 -8.17 9.96 -5.45
CA ALA A 91 -7.27 10.80 -4.67
C ALA A 91 -7.00 12.15 -5.36
N ASP A 92 -6.85 12.16 -6.68
CA ASP A 92 -6.66 13.39 -7.46
C ASP A 92 -7.86 14.34 -7.33
N LYS A 93 -9.08 13.81 -7.43
CA LYS A 93 -10.32 14.58 -7.20
C LYS A 93 -10.44 15.17 -5.80
N MET A 94 -9.75 14.58 -4.82
CA MET A 94 -9.73 15.07 -3.45
C MET A 94 -8.74 16.23 -3.25
N LYS A 95 -7.70 16.34 -4.09
CA LYS A 95 -6.71 17.42 -4.01
C LYS A 95 -7.31 18.81 -4.24
N ASP A 96 -8.37 18.88 -5.03
CA ASP A 96 -9.07 20.14 -5.35
C ASP A 96 -9.95 20.66 -4.20
N LEU A 97 -10.19 19.84 -3.17
CA LEU A 97 -11.00 20.18 -2.01
C LEU A 97 -10.10 20.72 -0.89
N LYS A 98 -9.76 22.00 -0.95
CA LYS A 98 -9.10 22.70 0.17
C LYS A 98 -10.09 22.88 1.34
N LEU A 99 -10.23 21.87 2.18
CA LEU A 99 -10.97 21.93 3.43
C LEU A 99 -10.00 22.30 4.56
N SER A 100 -9.92 23.59 4.90
CA SER A 100 -9.22 24.05 6.10
C SER A 100 -10.16 24.05 7.31
N LEU A 101 -9.66 23.60 8.44
CA LEU A 101 -10.34 23.82 9.73
C LEU A 101 -10.27 25.31 10.06
N GLU A 102 -11.36 25.85 10.60
CA GLU A 102 -11.38 27.23 11.12
C GLU A 102 -10.90 27.21 12.57
N ASP A 103 -10.07 28.18 12.95
CA ASP A 103 -9.69 28.36 14.35
C ASP A 103 -10.93 28.73 15.18
N VAL A 104 -11.12 28.05 16.31
CA VAL A 104 -12.16 28.39 17.26
C VAL A 104 -11.66 29.58 18.09
N ASP A 105 -12.25 30.76 17.91
CA ASP A 105 -11.91 31.93 18.71
C ASP A 105 -12.49 31.81 20.14
N ASP A 106 -11.61 31.62 21.12
CA ASP A 106 -11.94 31.54 22.54
C ASP A 106 -12.63 32.81 23.08
N LYS A 107 -12.56 33.93 22.34
CA LYS A 107 -13.22 35.21 22.67
C LYS A 107 -14.56 35.41 21.98
N ALA A 108 -14.95 34.53 21.06
CA ALA A 108 -16.24 34.61 20.38
C ALA A 108 -17.41 34.26 21.33
N SER A 109 -18.64 34.62 20.91
CA SER A 109 -19.84 34.21 21.65
C SER A 109 -19.97 32.69 21.67
N VAL A 110 -20.56 32.12 22.74
CA VAL A 110 -20.78 30.67 22.86
C VAL A 110 -21.51 30.10 21.63
N SER A 111 -22.48 30.84 21.08
CA SER A 111 -23.20 30.44 19.86
C SER A 111 -22.27 30.37 18.63
N ASN A 112 -21.31 31.28 18.52
CA ASN A 112 -20.35 31.28 17.41
C ASN A 112 -19.32 30.16 17.59
N GLN A 113 -18.85 29.90 18.81
CA GLN A 113 -17.94 28.79 19.12
C GLN A 113 -18.58 27.42 18.80
N VAL A 114 -19.83 27.22 19.20
CA VAL A 114 -20.59 26.00 18.89
C VAL A 114 -20.79 25.84 17.37
N ASN A 115 -21.10 26.93 16.66
CA ASN A 115 -21.27 26.90 15.21
C ASN A 115 -19.95 26.57 14.47
N THR A 116 -18.84 27.22 14.84
CA THR A 116 -17.51 26.93 14.27
C THR A 116 -17.07 25.49 14.57
N THR A 117 -17.32 25.00 15.79
CA THR A 117 -17.03 23.60 16.16
C THR A 117 -17.86 22.63 15.32
N ALA A 118 -19.16 22.88 15.15
CA ALA A 118 -20.04 22.05 14.32
C ALA A 118 -19.60 22.03 12.84
N ILE A 119 -19.20 23.18 12.29
CA ILE A 119 -18.65 23.31 10.94
C ILE A 119 -17.34 22.51 10.81
N ASN A 120 -16.43 22.62 11.79
CA ASN A 120 -15.18 21.85 11.80
C ASN A 120 -15.44 20.34 11.89
N VAL A 121 -16.38 19.90 12.72
CA VAL A 121 -16.80 18.49 12.80
C VAL A 121 -17.37 18.03 11.45
N ALA A 122 -18.24 18.82 10.81
CA ALA A 122 -18.77 18.48 9.49
C ALA A 122 -17.66 18.39 8.42
N ARG A 123 -16.65 19.27 8.48
CA ARG A 123 -15.47 19.21 7.60
C ARG A 123 -14.63 17.96 7.85
N LEU A 124 -14.37 17.61 9.11
CA LEU A 124 -13.67 16.39 9.48
C LEU A 124 -14.43 15.14 9.02
N LEU A 125 -15.74 15.09 9.24
CA LEU A 125 -16.59 14.00 8.75
C LEU A 125 -16.57 13.90 7.22
N THR A 126 -16.51 15.03 6.52
CA THR A 126 -16.39 15.07 5.06
C THR A 126 -15.03 14.53 4.60
N GLN A 127 -13.93 14.99 5.22
CA GLN A 127 -12.59 14.46 4.93
C GLN A 127 -12.50 12.96 5.21
N PHE A 128 -13.08 12.50 6.32
CA PHE A 128 -13.12 11.10 6.70
C PHE A 128 -13.94 10.26 5.70
N ALA A 129 -15.13 10.73 5.31
CA ALA A 129 -15.95 10.05 4.31
C ALA A 129 -15.21 9.89 2.97
N GLN A 130 -14.47 10.93 2.55
CA GLN A 130 -13.69 10.89 1.32
C GLN A 130 -12.49 9.94 1.42
N PHE A 131 -11.81 9.88 2.57
CA PHE A 131 -10.81 8.84 2.83
C PHE A 131 -11.41 7.45 2.62
N PHE A 132 -12.63 7.19 3.10
CA PHE A 132 -13.31 5.91 2.84
C PHE A 132 -13.59 5.66 1.36
N GLU A 133 -13.82 6.69 0.55
CA GLU A 133 -14.02 6.50 -0.89
C GLU A 133 -12.76 6.02 -1.61
N VAL A 134 -11.58 6.53 -1.24
CA VAL A 134 -10.28 6.07 -1.74
C VAL A 134 -9.95 4.70 -1.16
N TYR A 135 -10.13 4.54 0.15
CA TYR A 135 -9.91 3.27 0.85
C TYR A 135 -10.72 2.13 0.23
N ALA A 136 -11.99 2.37 -0.11
CA ALA A 136 -12.88 1.37 -0.68
C ALA A 136 -12.37 0.78 -2.00
N VAL A 137 -11.66 1.57 -2.82
CA VAL A 137 -11.18 1.14 -4.14
C VAL A 137 -9.78 0.54 -4.15
N ILE A 138 -9.03 0.65 -3.05
CA ILE A 138 -7.76 -0.07 -2.90
C ILE A 138 -8.05 -1.59 -2.94
N PRO A 139 -7.28 -2.40 -3.68
CA PRO A 139 -7.49 -3.85 -3.74
C PRO A 139 -7.44 -4.50 -2.35
N VAL A 140 -8.40 -5.40 -2.08
CA VAL A 140 -8.35 -6.29 -0.90
C VAL A 140 -7.51 -7.50 -1.26
N ILE A 141 -6.63 -7.90 -0.35
CA ILE A 141 -5.81 -9.11 -0.46
C ILE A 141 -6.07 -10.02 0.75
N ASN A 142 -5.97 -11.33 0.54
CA ASN A 142 -6.02 -12.33 1.60
C ASN A 142 -4.62 -12.53 2.25
N SER A 143 -4.55 -13.33 3.31
CA SER A 143 -3.31 -13.53 4.09
C SER A 143 -2.18 -14.18 3.28
N ASP A 144 -2.51 -15.11 2.37
CA ASP A 144 -1.51 -15.73 1.46
C ASP A 144 -0.92 -14.70 0.51
N GLN A 145 -1.77 -13.86 -0.09
CA GLN A 145 -1.35 -12.76 -0.96
C GLN A 145 -0.50 -11.73 -0.21
N ALA A 146 -0.89 -11.39 1.02
CA ALA A 146 -0.15 -10.48 1.88
C ALA A 146 1.27 -10.97 2.16
N THR A 147 1.48 -12.29 2.27
CA THR A 147 2.82 -12.88 2.45
C THR A 147 3.75 -12.57 1.27
N TYR A 148 3.23 -12.62 0.03
CA TYR A 148 4.01 -12.28 -1.16
C TYR A 148 4.24 -10.77 -1.28
N ILE A 149 3.27 -9.94 -0.91
CA ILE A 149 3.44 -8.49 -0.90
C ILE A 149 4.49 -8.07 0.16
N LYS A 150 4.49 -8.71 1.33
CA LYS A 150 5.53 -8.52 2.37
C LYS A 150 6.91 -8.88 1.83
N HIS A 151 7.06 -9.98 1.09
CA HIS A 151 8.33 -10.34 0.43
C HIS A 151 8.77 -9.32 -0.61
N ALA A 152 7.83 -8.81 -1.42
CA ALA A 152 8.15 -7.76 -2.39
C ALA A 152 8.67 -6.49 -1.71
N ILE A 153 7.99 -6.01 -0.66
CA ILE A 153 8.42 -4.85 0.12
C ILE A 153 9.79 -5.11 0.79
N TYR A 154 10.00 -6.31 1.31
CA TYR A 154 11.28 -6.70 1.91
C TYR A 154 12.45 -6.56 0.92
N LEU A 155 12.30 -7.10 -0.29
CA LEU A 155 13.33 -7.00 -1.33
C LEU A 155 13.62 -5.55 -1.73
N LEU A 156 12.59 -4.70 -1.81
CA LEU A 156 12.76 -3.28 -2.11
C LEU A 156 13.49 -2.54 -0.96
N ASN A 157 13.21 -2.91 0.30
CA ASN A 157 13.93 -2.39 1.47
C ASN A 157 15.39 -2.81 1.50
N GLU A 158 15.74 -4.01 1.04
CA GLU A 158 17.15 -4.41 0.93
C GLU A 158 17.92 -3.61 -0.14
N THR A 159 17.23 -2.91 -1.03
CA THR A 159 17.81 -2.08 -2.09
C THR A 159 17.75 -0.59 -1.83
N ASP A 160 17.45 -0.17 -0.60
CA ASP A 160 17.16 1.23 -0.24
C ASP A 160 18.28 2.21 -0.62
N ASP A 161 19.54 1.76 -0.60
CA ASP A 161 20.73 2.54 -0.96
C ASP A 161 20.83 2.88 -2.46
N ARG A 162 20.14 2.11 -3.31
CA ARG A 162 20.15 2.22 -4.77
C ARG A 162 18.75 2.45 -5.36
N LEU A 163 17.76 2.62 -4.51
CA LEU A 163 16.36 2.74 -4.87
C LEU A 163 16.13 3.97 -5.75
N LYS A 164 15.47 3.80 -6.89
CA LYS A 164 15.07 4.92 -7.74
C LYS A 164 13.72 5.49 -7.30
N PRO A 165 13.39 6.74 -7.65
CA PRO A 165 12.08 7.34 -7.36
C PRO A 165 10.88 6.47 -7.78
N GLU A 166 10.96 5.83 -8.95
CA GLU A 166 9.92 4.92 -9.45
C GLU A 166 9.76 3.65 -8.59
N ASP A 167 10.87 3.12 -8.06
CA ASP A 167 10.88 1.94 -7.21
C ASP A 167 10.35 2.28 -5.80
N ALA A 168 10.64 3.48 -5.30
CA ALA A 168 10.05 4.03 -4.07
C ALA A 168 8.54 4.20 -4.21
N LEU A 169 8.05 4.79 -5.31
CA LEU A 169 6.61 4.89 -5.57
C LEU A 169 5.94 3.52 -5.66
N TYR A 170 6.61 2.56 -6.29
CA TYR A 170 6.13 1.19 -6.35
C TYR A 170 6.01 0.57 -4.95
N ARG A 171 7.05 0.73 -4.11
CA ARG A 171 7.03 0.32 -2.69
C ARG A 171 5.90 1.00 -1.91
N ALA A 172 5.66 2.29 -2.11
CA ALA A 172 4.55 3.02 -1.50
C ALA A 172 3.19 2.42 -1.87
N ILE A 173 2.97 2.08 -3.15
CA ILE A 173 1.72 1.44 -3.60
C ILE A 173 1.51 0.09 -2.90
N LEU A 174 2.56 -0.73 -2.80
CA LEU A 174 2.49 -1.99 -2.06
C LEU A 174 2.20 -1.76 -0.57
N GLY A 175 2.83 -0.74 0.03
CA GLY A 175 2.58 -0.32 1.40
C GLY A 175 1.14 0.10 1.64
N ILE A 176 0.51 0.83 0.73
CA ILE A 176 -0.91 1.21 0.81
C ILE A 176 -1.83 -0.02 0.78
N ILE A 177 -1.53 -1.01 -0.07
CA ILE A 177 -2.28 -2.27 -0.11
C ILE A 177 -2.13 -3.01 1.22
N MET A 178 -0.90 -3.10 1.75
CA MET A 178 -0.63 -3.70 3.05
C MET A 178 -1.34 -2.97 4.20
N PHE A 179 -1.34 -1.64 4.18
CA PHE A 179 -2.04 -0.82 5.17
C PHE A 179 -3.53 -1.17 5.21
N LYS A 180 -4.17 -1.30 4.03
CA LYS A 180 -5.57 -1.75 3.95
C LYS A 180 -5.77 -3.15 4.51
N HIS A 181 -4.86 -4.07 4.19
CA HIS A 181 -4.91 -5.43 4.70
C HIS A 181 -4.77 -5.49 6.23
N ILE A 182 -3.79 -4.78 6.81
CA ILE A 182 -3.58 -4.71 8.26
C ILE A 182 -4.82 -4.12 8.97
N LEU A 183 -5.41 -3.05 8.40
CA LEU A 183 -6.68 -2.50 8.91
C LEU A 183 -7.81 -3.53 8.92
N ALA A 184 -7.95 -4.29 7.84
CA ALA A 184 -9.00 -5.29 7.69
C ALA A 184 -8.76 -6.56 8.52
N GLU A 185 -7.51 -6.95 8.75
CA GLU A 185 -7.19 -8.10 9.59
C GLU A 185 -7.24 -7.77 11.08
N GLY A 186 -6.71 -6.62 11.50
CA GLY A 186 -6.55 -6.27 12.90
C GLY A 186 -7.70 -5.48 13.52
N LEU A 187 -8.36 -4.58 12.76
CA LEU A 187 -9.37 -3.68 13.34
C LEU A 187 -10.80 -3.94 12.84
N ILE A 188 -10.98 -4.12 11.54
CA ILE A 188 -12.30 -4.16 10.92
C ILE A 188 -12.80 -5.61 10.80
N GLY A 189 -14.03 -5.86 11.18
CA GLY A 189 -14.69 -7.14 10.97
C GLY A 189 -15.87 -7.37 11.90
N GLU A 190 -16.68 -8.38 11.57
CA GLU A 190 -17.81 -8.75 12.40
C GLU A 190 -17.34 -9.34 13.73
N PHE A 191 -18.05 -8.96 14.79
CA PHE A 191 -17.87 -9.60 16.09
C PHE A 191 -18.54 -10.97 16.06
N VAL A 192 -17.76 -12.02 16.24
CA VAL A 192 -18.29 -13.39 16.37
C VAL A 192 -18.50 -13.66 17.85
N LYS A 193 -19.76 -13.64 18.28
CA LYS A 193 -20.11 -13.95 19.66
C LYS A 193 -19.84 -15.44 19.93
N PRO A 194 -19.08 -15.79 20.98
CA PRO A 194 -18.84 -17.19 21.33
C PRO A 194 -20.13 -17.89 21.76
N GLU A 195 -20.24 -19.18 21.45
CA GLU A 195 -21.30 -20.06 21.94
C GLU A 195 -21.00 -20.45 23.41
N GLY A 196 -21.22 -19.54 24.36
CA GLY A 196 -20.94 -19.81 25.78
C GLY A 196 -21.02 -18.62 26.72
N SER A 197 -20.59 -18.81 27.97
CA SER A 197 -20.50 -17.77 29.01
C SER A 197 -19.13 -17.09 29.07
N GLU A 198 -18.39 -17.08 27.95
CA GLU A 198 -17.05 -16.48 27.92
C GLU A 198 -17.13 -14.97 28.11
N THR A 199 -16.25 -14.44 28.95
CA THR A 199 -16.07 -13.00 29.10
C THR A 199 -15.32 -12.46 27.90
N CYS A 200 -15.91 -11.46 27.24
CA CYS A 200 -15.29 -10.74 26.14
C CYS A 200 -14.64 -9.47 26.67
N ARG A 201 -13.43 -9.16 26.18
CA ARG A 201 -12.67 -7.97 26.53
C ARG A 201 -12.05 -7.36 25.27
N PHE A 202 -11.70 -6.09 25.36
CA PHE A 202 -10.86 -5.48 24.33
C PHE A 202 -9.51 -6.18 24.29
N ASP A 203 -9.08 -6.59 23.11
CA ASP A 203 -7.74 -7.10 22.88
C ASP A 203 -6.78 -5.91 22.71
N LEU A 204 -6.50 -5.23 23.83
CA LEU A 204 -5.64 -4.04 23.83
C LEU A 204 -4.22 -4.34 23.31
N GLY A 205 -3.74 -5.58 23.47
CA GLY A 205 -2.47 -6.04 22.90
C GLY A 205 -2.52 -6.04 21.37
N ASN A 206 -3.48 -6.76 20.79
CA ASN A 206 -3.68 -6.80 19.34
C ASN A 206 -3.97 -5.41 18.74
N VAL A 207 -4.77 -4.60 19.43
CA VAL A 207 -5.05 -3.20 19.05
C VAL A 207 -3.76 -2.40 18.97
N ASN A 208 -2.93 -2.45 20.01
CA ASN A 208 -1.67 -1.73 20.06
C ASN A 208 -0.70 -2.19 18.96
N ASP A 209 -0.50 -3.50 18.81
CA ASP A 209 0.38 -4.06 17.79
C ASP A 209 -0.09 -3.68 16.38
N THR A 210 -1.40 -3.72 16.13
CA THR A 210 -1.99 -3.30 14.87
C THR A 210 -1.73 -1.81 14.59
N PHE A 211 -1.92 -0.93 15.59
CA PHE A 211 -1.63 0.50 15.41
C PHE A 211 -0.15 0.79 15.16
N VAL A 212 0.75 0.06 15.81
CA VAL A 212 2.19 0.16 15.56
C VAL A 212 2.53 -0.28 14.14
N GLU A 213 1.97 -1.39 13.65
CA GLU A 213 2.19 -1.88 12.29
C GLU A 213 1.62 -0.91 11.24
N LEU A 214 0.41 -0.38 11.47
CA LEU A 214 -0.21 0.65 10.61
C LEU A 214 0.62 1.92 10.57
N GLY A 215 1.09 2.39 11.72
CA GLY A 215 1.94 3.58 11.85
C GLY A 215 3.23 3.44 11.06
N LYS A 216 3.96 2.34 11.27
CA LYS A 216 5.20 2.03 10.53
C LYS A 216 4.96 1.95 9.02
N THR A 217 3.87 1.29 8.61
CA THR A 217 3.51 1.17 7.20
C THR A 217 3.23 2.54 6.58
N LEU A 218 2.43 3.38 7.26
CA LEU A 218 2.09 4.71 6.78
C LEU A 218 3.31 5.63 6.70
N ILE A 219 4.18 5.60 7.71
CA ILE A 219 5.46 6.33 7.71
C ILE A 219 6.31 5.93 6.50
N GLY A 220 6.43 4.63 6.22
CA GLY A 220 7.15 4.13 5.03
C GLY A 220 6.56 4.69 3.73
N VAL A 221 5.24 4.61 3.57
CA VAL A 221 4.52 5.16 2.40
C VAL A 221 4.78 6.66 2.24
N LEU A 222 4.69 7.45 3.32
CA LEU A 222 4.91 8.89 3.27
C LEU A 222 6.35 9.24 2.88
N ASN A 223 7.33 8.54 3.44
CA ASN A 223 8.73 8.73 3.10
C ASN A 223 9.02 8.37 1.64
N ASP A 224 8.45 7.29 1.13
CA ASP A 224 8.61 6.87 -0.26
C ASP A 224 8.02 7.87 -1.26
N ILE A 225 6.81 8.39 -0.96
CA ILE A 225 6.20 9.44 -1.77
C ILE A 225 7.03 10.72 -1.72
N GLY A 226 7.53 11.09 -0.53
CA GLY A 226 8.38 12.26 -0.36
C GLY A 226 9.71 12.12 -1.10
N TYR A 227 10.32 10.94 -1.08
CA TYR A 227 11.54 10.65 -1.83
C TYR A 227 11.34 10.77 -3.34
N ALA A 228 10.17 10.34 -3.85
CA ALA A 228 9.87 10.43 -5.27
C ALA A 228 9.31 11.79 -5.73
N ASN A 229 8.95 12.67 -4.79
CA ASN A 229 8.35 13.97 -5.07
C ASN A 229 8.95 15.05 -4.16
N ASP A 230 10.08 15.61 -4.61
CA ASP A 230 10.84 16.64 -3.89
C ASP A 230 9.98 17.85 -3.46
N ASP A 231 9.00 18.26 -4.28
CA ASP A 231 8.14 19.42 -4.00
C ASP A 231 7.31 19.24 -2.71
N GLN A 232 7.00 18.00 -2.35
CA GLN A 232 6.17 17.65 -1.18
C GLN A 232 6.96 16.97 -0.07
N ALA A 233 8.24 16.68 -0.27
CA ALA A 233 9.07 15.90 0.64
C ALA A 233 9.05 16.43 2.08
N LYS A 234 9.12 17.76 2.25
CA LYS A 234 9.12 18.40 3.58
C LYS A 234 7.78 18.25 4.31
N ASP A 235 6.67 18.46 3.60
CA ASP A 235 5.34 18.37 4.18
C ASP A 235 5.00 16.92 4.54
N LEU A 236 5.38 15.97 3.69
CA LEU A 236 5.23 14.54 3.93
C LEU A 236 6.12 14.06 5.09
N LYS A 237 7.33 14.59 5.22
CA LYS A 237 8.20 14.31 6.36
C LYS A 237 7.60 14.81 7.67
N THR A 238 7.07 16.04 7.68
CA THR A 238 6.36 16.61 8.84
C THR A 238 5.17 15.73 9.22
N THR A 239 4.36 15.35 8.24
CA THR A 239 3.20 14.44 8.44
C THR A 239 3.65 13.08 8.98
N SER A 240 4.76 12.53 8.49
CA SER A 240 5.32 11.27 8.98
C SER A 240 5.76 11.36 10.44
N ASP A 241 6.35 12.48 10.85
CA ASP A 241 6.78 12.70 12.23
C ASP A 241 5.54 12.85 13.15
N GLU A 242 4.50 13.56 12.71
CA GLU A 242 3.21 13.66 13.42
C GLU A 242 2.51 12.29 13.57
N VAL A 243 2.58 11.44 12.55
CA VAL A 243 2.08 10.05 12.62
C VAL A 243 2.86 9.25 13.66
N ALA A 244 4.18 9.37 13.70
CA ALA A 244 5.01 8.68 14.69
C ALA A 244 4.66 9.11 16.12
N ASP A 245 4.50 10.40 16.35
CA ASP A 245 4.08 10.96 17.64
C ASP A 245 2.68 10.47 18.03
N THR A 246 1.75 10.44 17.09
CA THR A 246 0.38 9.95 17.31
C THR A 246 0.36 8.48 17.70
N VAL A 247 1.14 7.63 17.03
CA VAL A 247 1.25 6.20 17.34
C VAL A 247 1.86 5.99 18.72
N SER A 248 2.90 6.75 19.07
CA SER A 248 3.51 6.73 20.40
C SER A 248 2.51 7.12 21.50
N ASN A 249 1.77 8.21 21.30
CA ASN A 249 0.74 8.66 22.23
C ASN A 249 -0.40 7.65 22.38
N LEU A 250 -0.83 7.04 21.27
CA LEU A 250 -1.88 6.02 21.28
C LEU A 250 -1.45 4.74 22.01
N THR A 251 -0.18 4.36 21.88
CA THR A 251 0.44 3.23 22.62
C THR A 251 0.43 3.49 24.14
N LEU A 252 0.74 4.73 24.56
CA LEU A 252 0.68 5.14 25.97
C LEU A 252 -0.77 5.17 26.48
N ALA A 253 -1.71 5.65 25.66
CA ALA A 253 -3.13 5.71 26.00
C ALA A 253 -3.75 4.31 26.12
N THR A 254 -3.45 3.37 25.22
CA THR A 254 -3.92 1.97 25.30
C THR A 254 -3.41 1.26 26.55
N THR A 255 -2.17 1.54 26.96
CA THR A 255 -1.64 1.06 28.25
C THR A 255 -2.44 1.61 29.44
N SER A 256 -2.91 2.86 29.36
CA SER A 256 -3.71 3.52 30.40
C SER A 256 -5.17 3.03 30.43
N LEU A 257 -5.72 2.60 29.28
CA LEU A 257 -7.07 2.04 29.16
C LEU A 257 -7.21 0.66 29.83
N MET A 258 -6.11 0.01 30.25
CA MET A 258 -6.16 -1.22 31.06
C MET A 258 -6.76 -1.02 32.46
N VAL A 259 -7.01 0.24 32.90
CA VAL A 259 -7.47 0.59 34.25
C VAL A 259 -8.94 1.05 34.30
N ILE A 260 -9.71 0.88 33.21
CA ILE A 260 -11.10 1.34 33.12
C ILE A 260 -12.06 0.42 33.89
N ASP A 261 -13.12 1.00 34.48
CA ASP A 261 -14.20 0.25 35.14
C ASP A 261 -15.06 -0.59 34.16
N GLU A 262 -15.75 -1.60 34.69
CA GLU A 262 -16.51 -2.60 33.94
C GLU A 262 -17.68 -2.02 33.11
N ALA A 263 -18.38 -0.99 33.59
CA ALA A 263 -19.51 -0.38 32.89
C ALA A 263 -19.06 0.42 31.66
N SER A 264 -17.95 1.15 31.80
CA SER A 264 -17.32 1.88 30.70
C SER A 264 -16.78 0.92 29.62
N SER A 265 -16.26 -0.24 30.02
CA SER A 265 -15.83 -1.31 29.10
C SER A 265 -16.98 -1.87 28.27
N MET A 266 -18.13 -2.15 28.90
CA MET A 266 -19.32 -2.67 28.20
C MET A 266 -19.88 -1.69 27.16
N PHE A 267 -19.95 -0.39 27.50
CA PHE A 267 -20.40 0.64 26.56
C PHE A 267 -19.48 0.72 25.34
N LEU A 268 -18.16 0.76 25.58
CA LEU A 268 -17.16 0.78 24.52
C LEU A 268 -17.28 -0.46 23.62
N GLN A 269 -17.43 -1.66 24.20
CA GLN A 269 -17.62 -2.90 23.43
C GLN A 269 -18.84 -2.84 22.50
N GLN A 270 -19.98 -2.36 23.00
CA GLN A 270 -21.16 -2.18 22.14
C GLN A 270 -20.91 -1.18 21.02
N ALA A 271 -20.24 -0.07 21.31
CA ALA A 271 -19.91 0.94 20.31
C ALA A 271 -19.02 0.37 19.20
N VAL A 272 -17.92 -0.32 19.51
CA VAL A 272 -17.06 -0.91 18.46
C VAL A 272 -17.76 -2.01 17.67
N ILE A 273 -18.59 -2.84 18.30
CA ILE A 273 -19.38 -3.85 17.57
C ILE A 273 -20.33 -3.17 16.58
N GLN A 274 -21.08 -2.17 17.03
CA GLN A 274 -22.02 -1.42 16.17
C GLN A 274 -21.34 -0.71 15.00
N HIS A 275 -20.08 -0.30 15.18
CA HIS A 275 -19.29 0.36 14.15
C HIS A 275 -18.42 -0.60 13.30
N GLY A 276 -18.60 -1.92 13.43
CA GLY A 276 -17.92 -2.90 12.58
C GLY A 276 -16.46 -3.17 12.94
N PHE A 277 -16.06 -2.82 14.16
CA PHE A 277 -14.73 -3.08 14.73
C PHE A 277 -14.75 -4.27 15.70
N GLY A 278 -15.52 -5.30 15.35
CA GLY A 278 -15.72 -6.48 16.19
C GLY A 278 -14.44 -7.25 16.48
N LYS A 279 -13.43 -7.13 15.62
CA LYS A 279 -12.10 -7.74 15.82
C LYS A 279 -11.28 -7.14 16.95
N LEU A 280 -11.67 -5.97 17.47
CA LEU A 280 -11.02 -5.41 18.66
C LEU A 280 -11.41 -6.15 19.95
N ILE A 281 -12.37 -7.07 19.87
CA ILE A 281 -12.90 -7.80 21.02
C ILE A 281 -12.47 -9.25 20.90
N LYS A 282 -11.80 -9.74 21.94
CA LYS A 282 -11.47 -11.15 22.11
C LYS A 282 -12.33 -11.75 23.20
N CYS A 283 -12.85 -12.94 22.95
CA CYS A 283 -13.58 -13.74 23.92
C CYS A 283 -12.78 -15.03 24.19
N GLY A 284 -12.65 -15.38 25.47
CA GLY A 284 -11.88 -16.55 25.93
C GLY A 284 -10.47 -16.22 26.44
N GLY A 285 -10.18 -16.67 27.68
CA GLY A 285 -8.89 -16.66 28.43
C GLY A 285 -8.39 -15.28 28.91
N ASP A 286 -8.00 -15.02 30.16
CA ASP A 286 -7.56 -15.89 31.27
C ASP A 286 -8.14 -15.50 32.65
N GLN A 287 -8.16 -16.49 33.55
CA GLN A 287 -8.06 -16.30 35.01
C GLN A 287 -6.75 -15.60 35.38
#